data_AF-A0A8S9SVK5-F1
#
_entry.id   AF-A0A8S9SVK5-F1
#
_cell.length_a   1.000
_cell.length_b   1.000
_cell.length_c   1.000
_cell.angle_alpha   90.00
_cell.angle_beta   90.00
_cell.angle_gamma   90.00
#
_symmetry.space_group_name_H-M   'P 1'
#
loop_
_entity.id
_entity.type
_entity.pdbx_description
1 polymer ?
#
loop_
_entity_poly.entity_id
_entity_poly.type
_entity_poly.pdbx_seq_one_letter_code
_entity_poly.pdbx_strand_id
1 'polypeptide(L)'
;MYCINEEIYRKLDIYTKNHKKYTKCLIREIEIPINGRPEELVRQIFLIFLIKETGLFPLNISIKVESNNHDIEIYRKQINDSFKPHQNPLLIVEVKREDANLLNHYDQIQRYLTKTGCDLGILYNYHETIAFTGEDSNFKINHLKNIRDVEELIQKKSNVTDSNLLEFEKAQNGNFESFAYLVNKYARYTTNKIVFKLKQLPDEIEGYLFKIQRNKVYYDVCGKYSKKQQSFDDRDFEKLISIKY
;
A
#
# COMPACT_ATOMS: atom_id res chain seq x y z
N MET A 1 -24.51 -6.53 21.98
CA MET A 1 -23.14 -6.78 21.49
C MET A 1 -23.09 -8.27 21.17
N TYR A 2 -22.95 -8.64 19.90
CA TYR A 2 -22.94 -10.04 19.49
C TYR A 2 -21.60 -10.70 19.89
N CYS A 3 -21.62 -12.00 20.16
CA CYS A 3 -20.38 -12.77 20.36
C CYS A 3 -19.69 -12.96 19.00
N ILE A 4 -18.35 -12.94 18.93
CA ILE A 4 -17.62 -13.10 17.65
C ILE A 4 -18.04 -14.38 16.93
N ASN A 5 -18.36 -15.43 17.68
CA ASN A 5 -18.80 -16.71 17.13
C ASN A 5 -20.08 -16.56 16.30
N GLU A 6 -21.04 -15.76 16.76
CA GLU A 6 -22.27 -15.50 16.02
C GLU A 6 -21.98 -14.75 14.71
N GLU A 7 -21.10 -13.75 14.75
CA GLU A 7 -20.66 -13.05 13.54
C GLU A 7 -19.91 -13.96 12.58
N ILE A 8 -19.04 -14.84 13.09
CA ILE A 8 -18.31 -15.84 12.29
C ILE A 8 -19.31 -16.71 11.53
N TYR A 9 -20.30 -17.27 12.21
CA TYR A 9 -21.30 -18.12 11.56
C TYR A 9 -22.26 -17.35 10.63
N ARG A 10 -22.47 -16.06 10.88
CA ARG A 10 -23.34 -15.21 10.06
C ARG A 10 -22.66 -14.69 8.80
N LYS A 11 -21.39 -14.29 8.90
CA LYS A 11 -20.67 -13.55 7.85
C LYS A 11 -19.73 -14.43 7.03
N LEU A 12 -19.12 -15.46 7.63
CA LEU A 12 -18.17 -16.32 6.92
C LEU A 12 -18.91 -17.41 6.14
N ASP A 13 -18.42 -17.70 4.94
CA ASP A 13 -18.88 -18.83 4.14
C ASP A 13 -18.26 -20.12 4.73
N ILE A 14 -18.98 -20.75 5.67
CA ILE A 14 -18.51 -21.94 6.41
C ILE A 14 -18.98 -23.22 5.73
N TYR A 15 -18.05 -24.16 5.51
CA TYR A 15 -18.33 -25.48 4.97
C TYR A 15 -17.67 -26.58 5.80
N THR A 16 -18.15 -27.82 5.64
CA THR A 16 -17.61 -28.99 6.37
C THR A 16 -16.79 -29.88 5.44
N LYS A 17 -15.60 -30.27 5.90
CA LYS A 17 -14.68 -31.20 5.22
C LYS A 17 -14.06 -32.12 6.27
N ASN A 18 -14.15 -33.44 6.07
CA ASN A 18 -13.63 -34.44 7.02
C ASN A 18 -14.08 -34.19 8.48
N HIS A 19 -15.39 -33.95 8.67
CA HIS A 19 -16.01 -33.63 9.97
C HIS A 19 -15.48 -32.37 10.70
N LYS A 20 -14.70 -31.53 10.02
CA LYS A 20 -14.21 -30.24 10.53
C LYS A 20 -14.82 -29.10 9.73
N LYS A 21 -15.07 -27.97 10.39
CA LYS A 21 -15.59 -26.74 9.77
C LYS A 21 -14.45 -25.84 9.33
N TYR A 22 -14.58 -25.31 8.12
CA TYR A 22 -13.63 -24.40 7.51
C TYR A 22 -14.34 -23.21 6.89
N THR A 23 -13.59 -22.13 6.69
CA THR A 23 -13.93 -21.06 5.75
C THR A 23 -12.74 -20.83 4.81
N LYS A 24 -12.90 -20.01 3.78
CA LYS A 24 -11.80 -19.59 2.90
C LYS A 24 -11.40 -18.16 3.20
N CYS A 25 -10.09 -17.91 3.24
CA CYS A 25 -9.55 -16.55 3.33
C CYS A 25 -9.99 -15.75 2.10
N LEU A 26 -10.57 -14.55 2.32
CA LEU A 26 -11.13 -13.75 1.24
C LEU A 26 -10.10 -13.27 0.21
N ILE A 27 -8.86 -13.04 0.63
CA ILE A 27 -7.79 -12.51 -0.23
C ILE A 27 -6.82 -13.59 -0.70
N ARG A 28 -6.51 -14.57 0.16
CA ARG A 28 -5.49 -15.60 -0.13
C ARG A 28 -6.04 -16.91 -0.65
N GLU A 29 -7.36 -17.09 -0.60
CA GLU A 29 -8.07 -18.31 -1.04
C GLU A 29 -7.67 -19.61 -0.30
N ILE A 30 -6.95 -19.51 0.83
CA ILE A 30 -6.56 -20.66 1.65
C ILE A 30 -7.68 -21.09 2.61
N GLU A 31 -7.73 -22.38 2.96
CA GLU A 31 -8.68 -22.91 3.95
C GLU A 31 -8.26 -22.54 5.38
N ILE A 32 -9.20 -22.05 6.18
CA ILE A 32 -9.01 -21.65 7.58
C ILE A 32 -9.93 -22.51 8.46
N PRO A 33 -9.40 -23.30 9.41
CA PRO A 33 -10.22 -24.05 10.35
C PRO A 33 -10.89 -23.11 11.36
N ILE A 34 -12.21 -23.24 11.53
CA ILE A 34 -13.01 -22.36 12.42
C ILE A 34 -12.58 -22.48 13.90
N ASN A 35 -12.05 -23.63 14.33
CA ASN A 35 -11.63 -23.83 15.72
C ASN A 35 -10.11 -23.74 15.91
N GLY A 36 -9.35 -23.37 14.87
CA GLY A 36 -7.88 -23.49 14.91
C GLY A 36 -7.12 -22.17 14.98
N ARG A 37 -7.71 -21.06 14.51
CA ARG A 37 -7.00 -19.77 14.36
C ARG A 37 -7.91 -18.58 14.70
N PRO A 38 -8.13 -18.29 15.99
CA PRO A 38 -9.08 -17.25 16.41
C PRO A 38 -8.73 -15.85 15.86
N GLU A 39 -7.45 -15.48 15.82
CA GLU A 39 -7.01 -14.19 15.27
C GLU A 39 -7.27 -14.06 13.77
N GLU A 40 -7.05 -15.14 13.00
CA GLU A 40 -7.35 -15.13 11.57
C GLU A 40 -8.86 -14.99 11.31
N LEU A 41 -9.72 -15.50 12.19
CA LEU A 41 -11.17 -15.31 12.07
C LEU A 41 -11.56 -13.84 12.31
N VAL A 42 -10.97 -13.19 13.32
CA VAL A 42 -11.13 -11.74 13.53
C VAL A 42 -10.68 -10.98 12.27
N ARG A 43 -9.55 -11.37 11.68
CA ARG A 43 -9.02 -10.77 10.44
C ARG A 43 -9.99 -10.93 9.28
N GLN A 44 -10.58 -12.12 9.11
CA GLN A 44 -11.60 -12.35 8.07
C GLN A 44 -12.85 -11.50 8.28
N ILE A 45 -13.31 -11.31 9.53
CA ILE A 45 -14.44 -10.42 9.83
C ILE A 45 -14.12 -8.96 9.45
N PHE A 46 -12.92 -8.49 9.76
CA PHE A 46 -12.47 -7.15 9.35
C PHE A 46 -12.39 -7.01 7.82
N LEU A 47 -11.87 -8.02 7.12
CA LEU A 47 -11.83 -8.05 5.66
C LEU A 47 -13.23 -8.06 5.04
N ILE A 48 -14.19 -8.77 5.62
CA ILE A 48 -15.60 -8.71 5.19
C ILE A 48 -16.15 -7.30 5.29
N PHE A 49 -15.91 -6.64 6.42
CA PHE A 49 -16.33 -5.26 6.59
C PHE A 49 -15.76 -4.38 5.45
N LEU A 50 -14.44 -4.44 5.22
CA LEU A 50 -13.82 -3.66 4.15
C LEU A 50 -14.31 -4.02 2.74
N ILE A 51 -14.46 -5.31 2.43
CA ILE A 51 -14.71 -5.76 1.06
C ILE A 51 -16.19 -5.78 0.71
N LYS A 52 -17.02 -6.34 1.61
CA LYS A 52 -18.44 -6.60 1.34
C LYS A 52 -19.34 -5.49 1.88
N GLU A 53 -18.95 -4.78 2.94
CA GLU A 53 -19.83 -3.80 3.61
C GLU A 53 -19.56 -2.35 3.24
N THR A 54 -18.31 -1.94 3.03
CA THR A 54 -17.98 -0.55 2.66
C THR A 54 -18.03 -0.28 1.16
N GLY A 55 -17.87 -1.30 0.32
CA GLY A 55 -17.74 -1.14 -1.14
C GLY A 55 -16.45 -0.44 -1.60
N LEU A 56 -15.52 -0.13 -0.69
CA LEU A 56 -14.23 0.51 -1.03
C LEU A 56 -13.36 -0.38 -1.91
N PHE A 57 -13.41 -1.70 -1.69
CA PHE A 57 -12.67 -2.68 -2.48
C PHE A 57 -13.55 -3.27 -3.59
N PRO A 58 -13.03 -3.46 -4.81
CA PRO A 58 -11.69 -3.10 -5.30
C PRO A 58 -11.68 -1.72 -5.98
N LEU A 59 -12.66 -0.85 -5.72
CA LEU A 59 -12.84 0.39 -6.50
C LEU A 59 -11.81 1.47 -6.14
N ASN A 60 -11.55 1.66 -4.85
CA ASN A 60 -10.73 2.76 -4.32
C ASN A 60 -9.43 2.27 -3.69
N ILE A 61 -9.41 1.03 -3.20
CA ILE A 61 -8.28 0.46 -2.47
C ILE A 61 -7.84 -0.88 -3.05
N SER A 62 -6.58 -1.23 -2.78
CA SER A 62 -6.08 -2.60 -2.86
C SER A 62 -5.66 -3.06 -1.47
N ILE A 63 -5.76 -4.37 -1.22
CA ILE A 63 -5.52 -4.97 0.10
C ILE A 63 -4.46 -6.06 -0.07
N LYS A 64 -3.48 -6.09 0.84
CA LYS A 64 -2.56 -7.21 1.03
C LYS A 64 -2.74 -7.77 2.43
N VAL A 65 -2.60 -9.09 2.57
CA VAL A 65 -2.76 -9.81 3.84
C VAL A 65 -1.47 -10.59 4.13
N GLU A 66 -0.99 -10.51 5.36
CA GLU A 66 0.27 -11.14 5.81
C GLU A 66 1.50 -10.72 4.98
N SER A 67 1.54 -9.47 4.50
CA SER A 67 2.68 -8.88 3.81
C SER A 67 3.58 -8.11 4.78
N ASN A 68 4.90 -8.20 4.61
CA ASN A 68 5.89 -7.48 5.43
C ASN A 68 5.78 -7.70 6.95
N ASN A 69 5.20 -8.83 7.39
CA ASN A 69 4.84 -9.15 8.77
C ASN A 69 3.70 -8.29 9.36
N HIS A 70 2.91 -7.62 8.52
CA HIS A 70 1.67 -6.95 8.90
C HIS A 70 0.47 -7.85 8.57
N ASP A 71 -0.56 -7.81 9.41
CA ASP A 71 -1.77 -8.61 9.17
C ASP A 71 -2.52 -8.16 7.91
N ILE A 72 -2.73 -6.84 7.78
CA ILE A 72 -3.39 -6.24 6.62
C ILE A 72 -2.68 -4.92 6.28
N GLU A 73 -2.34 -4.75 5.01
CA GLU A 73 -1.93 -3.47 4.44
C GLU A 73 -2.97 -3.03 3.41
N ILE A 74 -3.45 -1.79 3.53
CA ILE A 74 -4.34 -1.17 2.56
C ILE A 74 -3.55 -0.12 1.78
N TYR A 75 -3.68 -0.16 0.47
CA TYR A 75 -3.09 0.81 -0.45
C TYR A 75 -4.16 1.49 -1.27
N ARG A 76 -3.84 2.67 -1.81
CA ARG A 76 -4.65 3.27 -2.87
C ARG A 76 -4.66 2.35 -4.07
N LYS A 77 -5.80 2.24 -4.76
CA LYS A 77 -5.85 1.51 -6.02
C LYS A 77 -4.99 2.23 -7.06
N GLN A 78 -4.12 1.47 -7.72
CA GLN A 78 -3.38 1.95 -8.86
C GLN A 78 -4.32 2.10 -10.06
N ILE A 79 -4.37 3.29 -10.63
CA ILE A 79 -5.23 3.61 -11.78
C ILE A 79 -4.47 3.69 -13.11
N ASN A 80 -3.14 3.73 -13.08
CA ASN A 80 -2.30 3.81 -14.28
C ASN A 80 -1.26 2.68 -14.28
N ASP A 81 -1.27 1.85 -15.32
CA ASP A 81 -0.39 0.69 -15.39
C ASP A 81 1.09 1.01 -15.62
N SER A 82 1.36 2.22 -16.13
CA SER A 82 2.70 2.76 -16.36
C SER A 82 3.21 3.60 -15.19
N PHE A 83 2.36 3.92 -14.21
CA PHE A 83 2.77 4.66 -13.01
C PHE A 83 2.43 3.86 -11.74
N LYS A 84 3.37 3.00 -11.36
CA LYS A 84 3.31 2.13 -10.19
C LYS A 84 4.57 2.27 -9.34
N PRO A 85 4.95 3.49 -8.91
CA PRO A 85 6.11 3.64 -8.03
C PRO A 85 5.89 2.91 -6.71
N HIS A 86 6.96 2.67 -5.97
CA HIS A 86 6.87 2.22 -4.58
C HIS A 86 6.03 3.22 -3.77
N GLN A 87 5.05 2.71 -3.04
CA GLN A 87 4.16 3.50 -2.20
C GLN A 87 4.09 2.87 -0.82
N ASN A 88 4.09 3.72 0.21
CA ASN A 88 3.78 3.28 1.57
C ASN A 88 2.29 2.88 1.65
N PRO A 89 1.90 1.97 2.56
CA PRO A 89 0.51 1.69 2.83
C PRO A 89 -0.24 2.97 3.22
N LEU A 90 -1.50 3.06 2.80
CA LEU A 90 -2.45 4.08 3.26
C LEU A 90 -2.95 3.79 4.67
N LEU A 91 -3.05 2.51 5.03
CA LEU A 91 -3.40 2.05 6.36
C LEU A 91 -2.72 0.70 6.62
N ILE A 92 -2.17 0.53 7.84
CA ILE A 92 -1.77 -0.78 8.36
C ILE A 92 -2.76 -1.19 9.45
N VAL A 93 -3.25 -2.43 9.37
CA VAL A 93 -4.12 -2.99 10.41
C VAL A 93 -3.41 -4.14 11.08
N GLU A 94 -3.32 -4.07 12.40
CA GLU A 94 -2.88 -5.17 13.26
C GLU A 94 -4.12 -5.74 13.96
N VAL A 95 -4.28 -7.05 13.87
CA VAL A 95 -5.43 -7.77 14.40
C VAL A 95 -4.99 -8.64 15.57
N LYS A 96 -5.84 -8.73 16.60
CA LYS A 96 -5.64 -9.63 17.74
C LYS A 96 -6.88 -10.49 17.95
N ARG A 97 -6.71 -11.55 18.74
CA ARG A 97 -7.82 -12.38 19.23
C ARG A 97 -8.81 -11.55 20.05
N GLU A 98 -10.07 -11.96 20.09
CA GLU A 98 -11.16 -11.23 20.77
C GLU A 98 -10.88 -10.95 22.26
N ASP A 99 -10.16 -11.84 22.93
CA ASP A 99 -9.84 -11.78 24.34
C ASP A 99 -8.55 -10.98 24.65
N ALA A 100 -7.87 -10.50 23.62
CA ALA A 100 -6.61 -9.78 23.77
C ALA A 100 -6.82 -8.36 24.28
N ASN A 101 -6.03 -7.96 25.28
CA ASN A 101 -5.91 -6.58 25.70
C ASN A 101 -5.06 -5.80 24.67
N LEU A 102 -5.70 -4.91 23.92
CA LEU A 102 -5.04 -4.15 22.85
C LEU A 102 -3.93 -3.22 23.34
N LEU A 103 -3.98 -2.75 24.60
CA LEU A 103 -2.93 -1.87 25.15
C LEU A 103 -1.53 -2.50 25.08
N ASN A 104 -1.44 -3.83 25.22
CA ASN A 104 -0.17 -4.56 25.17
C ASN A 104 0.47 -4.58 23.77
N HIS A 105 -0.23 -4.10 22.75
CA HIS A 105 0.19 -4.17 21.35
C HIS A 105 0.41 -2.80 20.71
N TYR A 106 0.39 -1.72 21.50
CA TYR A 106 0.61 -0.35 21.01
C TYR A 106 2.00 -0.18 20.40
N ASP A 107 3.05 -0.66 21.10
CA ASP A 107 4.43 -0.57 20.61
C ASP A 107 4.64 -1.35 19.30
N GLN A 108 3.88 -2.43 19.10
CA GLN A 108 3.95 -3.24 17.89
C GLN A 108 3.46 -2.43 16.68
N ILE A 109 2.26 -1.86 16.77
CA ILE A 109 1.69 -1.11 15.65
C ILE A 109 2.46 0.19 15.40
N GLN A 110 2.87 0.93 16.43
CA GLN A 110 3.68 2.14 16.27
C GLN A 110 5.00 1.84 15.56
N ARG A 111 5.67 0.74 15.91
CA ARG A 111 6.90 0.31 15.22
C ARG A 111 6.66 0.01 13.74
N TYR A 112 5.54 -0.63 13.40
CA TYR A 112 5.19 -0.88 12.00
C TYR A 112 4.99 0.44 11.25
N LEU A 113 4.18 1.35 11.79
CA LEU A 113 3.90 2.66 11.20
C LEU A 113 5.17 3.47 10.97
N THR A 114 6.05 3.57 11.98
CA THR A 114 7.33 4.28 11.86
C THR A 114 8.24 3.63 10.82
N LYS A 115 8.36 2.30 10.79
CA LYS A 115 9.24 1.60 9.84
C LYS A 115 8.77 1.74 8.39
N THR A 116 7.45 1.74 8.17
CA THR A 116 6.89 1.88 6.82
C THR A 116 6.69 3.33 6.39
N GLY A 117 6.83 4.31 7.30
CA GLY A 117 6.41 5.68 7.06
C GLY A 117 4.91 5.77 6.73
N CYS A 118 4.09 4.94 7.38
CA CYS A 118 2.63 4.96 7.24
C CYS A 118 2.06 5.81 8.38
N ASP A 119 1.15 6.73 8.06
CA ASP A 119 0.66 7.74 9.00
C ASP A 119 -0.67 7.39 9.69
N LEU A 120 -1.19 6.21 9.37
CA LEU A 120 -2.46 5.70 9.84
C LEU A 120 -2.35 4.21 10.16
N GLY A 121 -2.69 3.83 11.39
CA GLY A 121 -2.78 2.44 11.82
C GLY A 121 -4.08 2.14 12.56
N ILE A 122 -4.58 0.91 12.43
CA ILE A 122 -5.70 0.39 13.22
C ILE A 122 -5.24 -0.84 14.00
N LEU A 123 -5.51 -0.85 15.30
CA LEU A 123 -5.39 -2.03 16.14
C LEU A 123 -6.80 -2.53 16.48
N TYR A 124 -7.08 -3.81 16.21
CA TYR A 124 -8.43 -4.36 16.21
C TYR A 124 -8.51 -5.75 16.84
N ASN A 125 -9.48 -5.98 17.72
CA ASN A 125 -9.78 -7.31 18.31
C ASN A 125 -11.27 -7.68 18.19
N TYR A 126 -11.97 -7.20 17.16
CA TYR A 126 -13.43 -7.33 17.02
C TYR A 126 -14.26 -6.40 17.93
N HIS A 127 -13.95 -6.35 19.23
CA HIS A 127 -14.70 -5.55 20.20
C HIS A 127 -14.26 -4.08 20.26
N GLU A 128 -12.97 -3.85 20.08
CA GLU A 128 -12.32 -2.56 20.16
C GLU A 128 -11.62 -2.25 18.83
N THR A 129 -11.67 -0.98 18.44
CA THR A 129 -10.96 -0.46 17.28
C THR A 129 -10.21 0.80 17.70
N ILE A 130 -8.89 0.79 17.61
CA ILE A 130 -8.03 1.87 18.08
C ILE A 130 -7.25 2.41 16.89
N ALA A 131 -7.43 3.69 16.60
CA ALA A 131 -6.74 4.38 15.53
C ALA A 131 -5.50 5.12 16.02
N PHE A 132 -4.41 4.95 15.28
CA PHE A 132 -3.16 5.67 15.43
C PHE A 132 -3.03 6.60 14.23
N THR A 133 -2.91 7.91 14.48
CA THR A 133 -2.78 8.93 13.43
C THR A 133 -1.62 9.87 13.72
N GLY A 134 -0.71 10.04 12.78
CA GLY A 134 0.46 10.90 12.96
C GLY A 134 1.65 10.40 12.16
N GLU A 135 2.78 11.09 12.28
CA GLU A 135 4.01 10.79 11.54
C GLU A 135 5.20 10.77 12.51
N ASP A 136 6.31 10.16 12.09
CA ASP A 136 7.61 10.21 12.80
C ASP A 136 7.54 9.86 14.30
N SER A 137 6.78 8.81 14.64
CA SER A 137 6.57 8.32 16.01
C SER A 137 5.70 9.21 16.92
N ASN A 138 5.14 10.31 16.40
CA ASN A 138 4.22 11.18 17.14
C ASN A 138 2.75 10.84 16.82
N PHE A 139 2.30 9.66 17.24
CA PHE A 139 0.95 9.17 16.95
C PHE A 139 -0.08 9.61 18.01
N LYS A 140 -1.17 10.22 17.56
CA LYS A 140 -2.40 10.39 18.34
C LYS A 140 -3.20 9.10 18.34
N ILE A 141 -3.62 8.67 19.52
CA ILE A 141 -4.35 7.42 19.75
C ILE A 141 -5.81 7.75 20.02
N ASN A 142 -6.72 7.20 19.22
CA ASN A 142 -8.15 7.42 19.32
C ASN A 142 -8.90 6.09 19.38
N HIS A 143 -9.72 5.88 20.40
CA HIS A 143 -10.64 4.74 20.45
C HIS A 143 -11.86 5.08 19.59
N LEU A 144 -12.05 4.34 18.49
CA LEU A 144 -13.17 4.53 17.59
C LEU A 144 -14.44 3.91 18.21
N LYS A 145 -15.57 4.59 18.01
CA LYS A 145 -16.86 4.12 18.56
C LYS A 145 -17.51 3.10 17.64
N ASN A 146 -17.25 3.19 16.34
CA ASN A 146 -17.79 2.31 15.33
C ASN A 146 -16.70 1.87 14.36
N ILE A 147 -16.75 0.62 13.90
CA ILE A 147 -15.86 0.13 12.86
C ILE A 147 -16.01 0.92 11.54
N ARG A 148 -17.21 1.49 11.29
CA ARG A 148 -17.46 2.40 10.15
C ARG A 148 -16.60 3.66 10.17
N ASP A 149 -16.12 4.10 11.34
CA ASP A 149 -15.21 5.24 11.43
C ASP A 149 -13.88 4.95 10.68
N VAL A 150 -13.50 3.67 10.52
CA VAL A 150 -12.34 3.27 9.71
C VAL A 150 -12.54 3.57 8.22
N GLU A 151 -13.77 3.40 7.72
CA GLU A 151 -14.12 3.71 6.34
C GLU A 151 -13.88 5.19 6.03
N GLU A 152 -14.34 6.07 6.93
CA GLU A 152 -14.16 7.52 6.79
C GLU A 152 -12.67 7.91 6.79
N LEU A 153 -11.86 7.28 7.64
CA LEU A 153 -10.42 7.49 7.68
C LEU A 153 -9.77 7.09 6.35
N ILE A 154 -10.15 5.92 5.80
CA ILE A 154 -9.63 5.45 4.51
C ILE A 154 -10.04 6.41 3.39
N GLN A 155 -11.32 6.80 3.31
CA GLN A 155 -11.84 7.69 2.28
C GLN A 155 -11.15 9.05 2.29
N LYS A 156 -10.96 9.63 3.49
CA LYS A 156 -10.27 10.92 3.66
C LYS A 156 -8.84 10.87 3.11
N LYS A 157 -8.14 9.74 3.28
CA LYS A 157 -6.78 9.54 2.76
C LYS A 157 -6.76 9.15 1.28
N SER A 158 -7.76 8.42 0.79
CA SER A 158 -7.82 7.99 -0.61
C SER A 158 -8.19 9.12 -1.57
N ASN A 159 -8.99 10.08 -1.11
CA ASN A 159 -9.53 11.18 -1.94
C ASN A 159 -8.54 12.34 -2.17
N VAL A 160 -7.30 12.23 -1.69
CA VAL A 160 -6.27 13.24 -1.97
C VAL A 160 -5.81 13.08 -3.42
N THR A 161 -6.01 14.10 -4.25
CA THR A 161 -5.51 14.17 -5.64
C THR A 161 -4.07 13.68 -5.71
N ASP A 162 -3.80 12.67 -6.54
CA ASP A 162 -2.44 12.17 -6.71
C ASP A 162 -1.64 13.15 -7.57
N SER A 163 -1.08 14.16 -6.90
CA SER A 163 -0.22 15.15 -7.55
C SER A 163 0.92 14.51 -8.33
N ASN A 164 1.41 13.33 -7.91
CA ASN A 164 2.48 12.66 -8.62
C ASN A 164 2.00 12.01 -9.92
N LEU A 165 0.76 11.52 -9.96
CA LEU A 165 0.17 11.04 -11.22
C LEU A 165 -0.01 12.20 -12.21
N LEU A 166 -0.45 13.37 -11.74
CA LEU A 166 -0.56 14.56 -12.60
C LEU A 166 0.82 14.98 -13.15
N GLU A 167 1.86 14.99 -12.31
CA GLU A 167 3.23 15.25 -12.78
C GLU A 167 3.71 14.15 -13.74
N PHE A 168 3.31 12.89 -13.54
CA PHE A 168 3.63 11.80 -14.45
C PHE A 168 3.01 12.04 -15.84
N GLU A 169 1.73 12.40 -15.91
CA GLU A 169 1.05 12.72 -17.17
C GLU A 169 1.70 13.90 -17.90
N LYS A 170 2.11 14.95 -17.18
CA LYS A 170 2.88 16.06 -17.77
C LYS A 170 4.22 15.59 -18.34
N ALA A 171 4.95 14.75 -17.59
CA ALA A 171 6.23 14.20 -18.03
C ALA A 171 6.09 13.25 -19.24
N GLN A 172 4.97 12.50 -19.33
CA GLN A 172 4.64 11.70 -20.52
C GLN A 172 4.41 12.56 -21.77
N ASN A 173 3.99 13.81 -21.59
CA ASN A 173 3.85 14.80 -22.65
C ASN A 173 5.10 15.66 -22.87
N GLY A 174 6.26 15.21 -22.34
CA GLY A 174 7.56 15.84 -22.58
C GLY A 174 7.90 16.99 -21.64
N ASN A 175 7.14 17.22 -20.57
CA ASN A 175 7.52 18.20 -19.56
C ASN A 175 8.73 17.71 -18.75
N PHE A 176 9.89 18.36 -18.93
CA PHE A 176 11.13 18.00 -18.25
C PHE A 176 11.13 18.33 -16.76
N GLU A 177 10.48 19.41 -16.33
CA GLU A 177 10.43 19.80 -14.91
C GLU A 177 9.67 18.75 -14.09
N SER A 178 8.53 18.28 -14.60
CA SER A 178 7.76 17.19 -14.03
C SER A 178 8.57 15.89 -14.01
N PHE A 179 9.31 15.57 -15.08
CA PHE A 179 10.23 14.44 -15.10
C PHE A 179 11.29 14.56 -13.99
N ALA A 180 11.95 15.73 -13.89
CA ALA A 180 12.99 15.97 -12.90
C ALA A 180 12.45 15.85 -11.46
N TYR A 181 11.25 16.38 -11.19
CA TYR A 181 10.54 16.22 -9.93
C TYR A 181 10.34 14.74 -9.57
N LEU A 182 9.78 13.95 -10.49
CA LEU A 182 9.51 12.52 -10.27
C LEU A 182 10.79 11.71 -10.09
N VAL A 183 11.83 12.02 -10.86
CA VAL A 183 13.14 11.37 -10.75
C VAL A 183 13.77 11.65 -9.39
N ASN A 184 13.77 12.90 -8.93
CA ASN A 184 14.29 13.23 -7.60
C ASN A 184 13.51 12.51 -6.48
N LYS A 185 12.21 12.29 -6.68
CA LYS A 185 11.35 11.61 -5.71
C LYS A 185 11.52 10.09 -5.70
N TYR A 186 11.51 9.45 -6.87
CA TYR A 186 11.40 8.00 -6.99
C TYR A 186 12.69 7.30 -7.43
N ALA A 187 13.64 8.02 -8.01
CA ALA A 187 14.85 7.44 -8.62
C ALA A 187 16.11 7.53 -7.75
N ARG A 188 15.96 8.05 -6.51
CA ARG A 188 17.07 8.16 -5.55
C ARG A 188 17.68 6.80 -5.19
N TYR A 189 16.86 5.76 -5.23
CA TYR A 189 17.26 4.38 -4.94
C TYR A 189 16.91 3.46 -6.12
N THR A 190 17.48 2.26 -6.12
CA THR A 190 17.25 1.24 -7.16
C THR A 190 15.89 0.54 -7.06
N THR A 191 15.01 1.01 -6.18
CA THR A 191 13.71 0.40 -5.92
C THR A 191 12.72 0.63 -7.05
N ASN A 192 12.87 1.69 -7.84
CA ASN A 192 11.99 1.98 -8.97
C ASN A 192 12.77 1.91 -10.29
N LYS A 193 12.16 1.29 -11.29
CA LYS A 193 12.58 1.31 -12.68
C LYS A 193 11.91 2.48 -13.39
N ILE A 194 12.71 3.29 -14.08
CA ILE A 194 12.22 4.43 -14.84
C ILE A 194 12.52 4.21 -16.31
N VAL A 195 11.48 4.17 -17.13
CA VAL A 195 11.59 4.05 -18.59
C VAL A 195 11.27 5.40 -19.21
N PHE A 196 12.17 5.92 -20.05
CA PHE A 196 12.03 7.21 -20.70
C PHE A 196 12.60 7.17 -22.13
N LYS A 197 12.33 8.20 -22.92
CA LYS A 197 12.83 8.32 -24.29
C LYS A 197 13.54 9.65 -24.51
N LEU A 198 14.61 9.61 -25.30
CA LEU A 198 15.37 10.76 -25.75
C LEU A 198 15.14 10.99 -27.24
N LYS A 199 15.07 12.25 -27.67
CA LYS A 199 14.74 12.64 -29.06
C LYS A 199 15.69 12.06 -30.10
N GLN A 200 16.95 11.85 -29.72
CA GLN A 200 18.01 11.41 -30.62
C GLN A 200 18.17 9.89 -30.67
N LEU A 201 17.45 9.15 -29.81
CA LEU A 201 17.56 7.70 -29.72
C LEU A 201 16.26 7.04 -30.19
N PRO A 202 16.35 5.98 -31.00
CA PRO A 202 15.16 5.29 -31.50
C PRO A 202 14.46 4.50 -30.38
N ASP A 203 15.24 3.95 -29.45
CA ASP A 203 14.76 3.04 -28.42
C ASP A 203 14.50 3.72 -27.08
N GLU A 204 13.60 3.11 -26.31
CA GLU A 204 13.34 3.48 -24.92
C GLU A 204 14.50 3.05 -24.02
N ILE A 205 14.72 3.81 -22.96
CA ILE A 205 15.83 3.61 -22.04
C ILE A 205 15.28 3.28 -20.66
N GLU A 206 15.67 2.12 -20.12
CA GLU A 206 15.44 1.75 -18.72
C GLU A 206 16.62 2.20 -17.87
N GLY A 207 16.39 3.20 -17.02
CA GLY A 207 17.40 3.78 -16.15
C GLY A 207 17.14 3.59 -14.65
N TYR A 208 18.20 3.74 -13.85
CA TYR A 208 18.18 3.79 -12.39
C TYR A 208 19.29 4.69 -11.84
N LEU A 209 19.28 4.95 -10.51
CA LEU A 209 20.26 5.81 -9.80
C LEU A 209 20.48 7.18 -10.44
N PHE A 210 19.37 7.86 -10.72
CA PHE A 210 19.44 9.13 -11.40
C PHE A 210 20.02 10.23 -10.50
N LYS A 211 20.76 11.15 -11.11
CA LYS A 211 21.24 12.38 -10.49
C LYS A 211 21.01 13.53 -11.46
N ILE A 212 20.38 14.59 -10.99
CA ILE A 212 20.17 15.80 -11.78
C ILE A 212 21.13 16.86 -11.28
N GLN A 213 21.94 17.43 -12.17
CA GLN A 213 22.85 18.53 -11.86
C GLN A 213 22.69 19.60 -12.93
N ARG A 214 22.22 20.78 -12.53
CA ARG A 214 21.87 21.87 -13.46
C ARG A 214 20.88 21.34 -14.51
N ASN A 215 21.24 21.37 -15.78
CA ASN A 215 20.38 20.98 -16.90
C ASN A 215 20.70 19.58 -17.42
N LYS A 216 21.50 18.80 -16.68
CA LYS A 216 21.95 17.49 -17.11
C LYS A 216 21.47 16.39 -16.17
N VAL A 217 20.99 15.31 -16.75
CA VAL A 217 20.52 14.12 -16.05
C VAL A 217 21.55 13.02 -16.25
N TYR A 218 22.01 12.45 -15.15
CA TYR A 218 22.93 11.32 -15.11
C TYR A 218 22.18 10.09 -14.60
N TYR A 219 22.44 8.92 -15.18
CA TYR A 219 21.72 7.69 -14.83
C TYR A 219 22.54 6.45 -15.23
N ASP A 220 22.25 5.32 -14.59
CA ASP A 220 22.79 4.01 -14.96
C ASP A 220 21.74 3.24 -15.77
N VAL A 221 22.19 2.39 -16.72
CA VAL A 221 21.29 1.63 -17.61
C VAL A 221 21.13 0.20 -17.11
N CYS A 222 19.89 -0.28 -17.00
CA CYS A 222 19.60 -1.66 -16.59
C CYS A 222 20.24 -2.68 -17.56
N GLY A 223 20.85 -3.74 -17.02
CA GLY A 223 21.38 -4.86 -17.82
C GLY A 223 22.72 -4.62 -18.54
N LYS A 224 23.30 -3.41 -18.49
CA LYS A 224 24.65 -3.15 -19.02
C LYS A 224 25.69 -3.21 -17.89
N TYR A 225 26.55 -4.23 -17.92
CA TYR A 225 27.65 -4.44 -16.96
C TYR A 225 28.77 -3.37 -17.04
N SER A 226 28.70 -2.41 -17.99
CA SER A 226 29.71 -1.37 -18.12
C SER A 226 29.44 -0.23 -17.12
N LYS A 227 30.43 0.00 -16.24
CA LYS A 227 30.49 1.02 -15.18
C LYS A 227 30.38 2.50 -15.64
N LYS A 228 29.91 2.79 -16.85
CA LYS A 228 29.79 4.15 -17.36
C LYS A 228 28.36 4.64 -17.21
N GLN A 229 28.17 5.44 -16.17
CA GLN A 229 27.04 6.34 -16.03
C GLN A 229 26.81 7.09 -17.34
N GLN A 230 25.57 7.08 -17.82
CA GLN A 230 25.13 7.82 -19.00
C GLN A 230 24.58 9.18 -18.58
N SER A 231 24.45 10.07 -19.55
CA SER A 231 23.88 11.38 -19.30
C SER A 231 23.23 11.99 -20.54
N PHE A 232 22.22 12.84 -20.34
CA PHE A 232 21.59 13.65 -21.39
C PHE A 232 21.26 15.05 -20.86
N ASP A 233 21.15 16.02 -21.76
CA ASP A 233 20.73 17.38 -21.42
C ASP A 233 19.20 17.51 -21.48
N ASP A 234 18.62 18.40 -20.67
CA ASP A 234 17.17 18.64 -20.60
C ASP A 234 16.46 18.77 -21.97
N ARG A 235 17.12 19.40 -22.95
CA ARG A 235 16.62 19.56 -24.32
C ARG A 235 16.48 18.25 -25.10
N ASP A 236 17.24 17.22 -24.73
CA ASP A 236 17.21 15.90 -25.37
C ASP A 236 16.06 15.02 -24.87
N PHE A 237 15.44 15.37 -23.74
CA PHE A 237 14.30 14.66 -23.20
C PHE A 237 13.11 14.72 -24.18
N GLU A 238 12.57 13.56 -24.55
CA GLU A 238 11.34 13.44 -25.34
C GLU A 238 10.13 13.27 -24.44
N LYS A 239 10.15 12.23 -23.59
CA LYS A 239 9.04 11.89 -22.69
C LYS A 239 9.42 10.85 -21.65
N LEU A 240 8.68 10.85 -20.55
CA LEU A 240 8.64 9.75 -19.61
C LEU A 240 7.67 8.67 -20.12
N ILE A 241 7.98 7.40 -19.91
CA ILE A 241 7.14 6.29 -20.37
C ILE A 241 6.53 5.56 -19.18
N SER A 242 7.35 5.19 -18.20
CA SER A 242 6.86 4.54 -16.99
C SER A 242 7.76 4.72 -15.77
N ILE A 243 7.15 4.61 -14.59
CA ILE A 243 7.83 4.46 -13.30
C ILE A 243 7.19 3.27 -12.59
N LYS A 244 7.95 2.21 -12.32
CA LYS A 244 7.43 0.96 -11.74
C LYS A 244 8.36 0.44 -10.65
N TYR A 245 7.78 0.00 -9.53
CA TYR A 245 8.45 -0.82 -8.51
C TYR A 245 8.59 -2.28 -8.97
#